data_AF-A0A8H8S8J9-F1
#
_entry.id   AF-A0A8H8S8J9-F1
#
_cell.length_a   1.000
_cell.length_b   1.000
_cell.length_c   1.000
_cell.angle_alpha   90.00
_cell.angle_beta   90.00
_cell.angle_gamma   90.00
#
_symmetry.space_group_name_H-M   'P 1'
#
loop_
_entity.id
_entity.type
_entity.pdbx_description
1 polymer ?
#
loop_
_entity_poly.entity_id
_entity_poly.type
_entity_poly.pdbx_seq_one_letter_code
_entity_poly.pdbx_strand_id
1 'polypeptide(L)'
;MSKTAAQEEFDTIVSKASASEKSPYHPSDADDYANDRDTSDREEQDEYTQKRINDTMRLPTFSSGPLNLPHRDFDEGRTTGVKGVIADARSYEEARRNGGKKSNMRSPNRSMSRAAEKRASTISFLKDDGEGSDSEDEEFLERWREQRKREMEREGNDIRKRRTSPSVRRFGRFDEVDALGYLDAIEKVTRETIVVVFVYDGECDVSEIVSAALMPIVSRYPSIHFVRVPYQDIEFDAAGTPAILAYKNQGDLFANLTYVVDQIPDDTVFDSKALETILRNNSVV
;
A
#
# COMPACT_ATOMS: atom_id res chain seq x y z
N MET A 1 43.72 -47.18 -5.67
CA MET A 1 42.50 -46.76 -4.95
C MET A 1 41.69 -45.93 -5.93
N SER A 2 40.70 -46.53 -6.59
CA SER A 2 39.82 -45.82 -7.52
C SER A 2 38.96 -44.84 -6.74
N LYS A 3 38.95 -43.55 -7.13
CA LYS A 3 38.04 -42.57 -6.56
C LYS A 3 36.61 -42.97 -6.94
N THR A 4 35.68 -42.85 -6.00
CA THR A 4 34.26 -43.14 -6.23
C THR A 4 33.64 -42.01 -7.04
N ALA A 5 32.59 -42.31 -7.82
CA ALA A 5 31.89 -41.30 -8.63
C ALA A 5 31.42 -40.10 -7.79
N ALA A 6 30.98 -40.35 -6.55
CA ALA A 6 30.62 -39.29 -5.61
C ALA A 6 31.81 -38.41 -5.18
N GLN A 7 33.01 -38.97 -5.09
CA GLN A 7 34.23 -38.21 -4.77
C GLN A 7 34.65 -37.32 -5.95
N GLU A 8 34.48 -37.80 -7.18
CA GLU A 8 34.76 -37.01 -8.39
C GLU A 8 33.75 -35.87 -8.57
N GLU A 9 32.47 -36.12 -8.32
CA GLU A 9 31.45 -35.06 -8.33
C GLU A 9 31.73 -33.99 -7.26
N PHE A 10 32.10 -34.41 -6.05
CA PHE A 10 32.46 -33.48 -4.97
C PHE A 10 33.69 -32.65 -5.31
N ASP A 11 34.78 -33.27 -5.79
CA ASP A 11 35.99 -32.57 -6.22
C ASP A 11 35.69 -31.58 -7.38
N THR A 12 34.75 -31.93 -8.26
CA THR A 12 34.30 -31.07 -9.38
C THR A 12 33.50 -29.85 -8.89
N ILE A 13 32.63 -30.01 -7.90
CA ILE A 13 31.86 -28.90 -7.31
C ILE A 13 32.78 -27.96 -6.56
N VAL A 14 33.73 -28.49 -5.78
CA VAL A 14 34.69 -27.70 -5.00
C VAL A 14 35.65 -26.93 -5.92
N SER A 15 36.13 -27.56 -6.99
CA SER A 15 36.97 -26.88 -7.98
C SER A 15 36.21 -25.81 -8.76
N LYS A 16 34.95 -26.05 -9.14
CA LYS A 16 34.10 -25.05 -9.81
C LYS A 16 33.77 -23.86 -8.91
N ALA A 17 33.52 -24.10 -7.62
CA ALA A 17 33.25 -23.05 -6.64
C ALA A 17 34.50 -22.23 -6.29
N SER A 18 35.70 -22.80 -6.42
CA SER A 18 36.97 -22.10 -6.16
C SER A 18 37.58 -21.42 -7.38
N ALA A 19 37.31 -21.93 -8.60
CA ALA A 19 37.83 -21.37 -9.85
C ALA A 19 36.93 -20.29 -10.48
N SER A 20 35.67 -20.17 -10.05
CA SER A 20 34.83 -19.06 -10.48
C SER A 20 35.33 -17.77 -9.85
N GLU A 21 35.95 -16.90 -10.66
CA GLU A 21 36.00 -15.47 -10.31
C GLU A 21 34.58 -15.07 -9.93
N LYS A 22 34.41 -14.55 -8.71
CA LYS A 22 33.11 -14.10 -8.22
C LYS A 22 32.74 -12.87 -9.02
N SER A 23 32.09 -13.09 -10.16
CA SER A 23 31.33 -12.05 -10.82
C SER A 23 30.41 -11.43 -9.76
N PRO A 24 30.44 -10.09 -9.57
CA PRO A 24 29.49 -9.41 -8.71
C PRO A 24 28.03 -9.61 -9.17
N TYR A 25 27.85 -10.13 -10.39
CA TYR A 25 26.57 -10.22 -11.10
C TYR A 25 26.16 -11.66 -11.35
N HIS A 26 24.84 -11.88 -11.28
CA HIS A 26 24.21 -13.17 -11.55
C HIS A 26 24.35 -13.53 -13.04
N PRO A 27 24.63 -14.80 -13.41
CA PRO A 27 24.95 -15.18 -14.79
C PRO A 27 23.84 -14.91 -15.81
N SER A 28 22.59 -14.79 -15.36
CA SER A 28 21.44 -14.40 -16.20
C SER A 28 21.45 -12.92 -16.61
N ASP A 29 22.14 -12.08 -15.84
CA ASP A 29 22.13 -10.63 -16.01
C ASP A 29 23.38 -10.17 -16.80
N ALA A 30 24.27 -11.10 -17.17
CA ALA A 30 25.55 -10.81 -17.82
C ALA A 30 25.39 -10.09 -19.17
N ASP A 31 24.33 -10.41 -19.91
CA ASP A 31 24.03 -9.78 -21.20
C ASP A 31 23.47 -8.35 -21.04
N ASP A 32 22.78 -8.06 -19.94
CA ASP A 32 22.19 -6.75 -19.65
C ASP A 32 23.26 -5.70 -19.29
N TYR A 33 24.37 -6.14 -18.68
CA TYR A 33 25.47 -5.26 -18.25
C TYR A 33 26.64 -5.18 -19.26
N ALA A 34 26.52 -5.77 -20.45
CA ALA A 34 27.58 -5.76 -21.45
C ALA A 34 28.03 -4.34 -21.87
N ASN A 35 27.12 -3.36 -21.76
CA ASN A 35 27.37 -1.95 -22.08
C ASN A 35 27.85 -1.09 -20.89
N ASP A 36 27.81 -1.60 -19.65
CA ASP A 36 28.21 -0.85 -18.45
C ASP A 36 29.73 -0.93 -18.17
N ARG A 37 30.48 -1.62 -19.05
CA ARG A 37 31.89 -1.94 -18.85
C ARG A 37 32.86 -0.76 -19.06
N ASP A 38 32.40 0.37 -19.59
CA ASP A 38 33.27 1.49 -19.97
C ASP A 38 33.06 2.73 -19.09
N THR A 39 33.34 2.60 -17.79
CA THR A 39 33.60 3.75 -16.91
C THR A 39 34.83 3.50 -16.04
N SER A 40 36.01 3.61 -16.64
CA SER A 40 37.32 3.52 -15.98
C SER A 40 37.63 4.67 -15.00
N ASP A 41 36.68 5.57 -14.73
CA ASP A 41 36.85 6.73 -13.84
C ASP A 41 36.20 6.54 -12.44
N ARG A 42 35.68 5.35 -12.10
CA ARG A 42 34.92 5.09 -10.85
C ARG A 42 35.64 4.28 -9.76
N GLU A 43 36.84 3.77 -10.02
CA GLU A 43 37.49 2.77 -9.15
C GLU A 43 37.84 3.30 -7.75
N GLU A 44 38.33 4.53 -7.60
CA GLU A 44 38.76 5.07 -6.29
C GLU A 44 37.59 5.35 -5.34
N GLN A 45 36.47 5.88 -5.87
CA GLN A 45 35.30 6.23 -5.06
C GLN A 45 34.58 4.96 -4.59
N ASP A 46 34.51 3.94 -5.45
CA ASP A 46 33.88 2.66 -5.15
C ASP A 46 34.73 1.85 -4.16
N GLU A 47 36.06 1.81 -4.32
CA GLU A 47 36.96 1.19 -3.34
C GLU A 47 36.89 1.86 -1.96
N TYR A 48 36.84 3.20 -1.91
CA TYR A 48 36.71 3.92 -0.64
C TYR A 48 35.40 3.56 0.07
N THR A 49 34.31 3.46 -0.69
CA THR A 49 32.98 3.11 -0.19
C THR A 49 32.94 1.65 0.28
N GLN A 50 33.48 0.72 -0.49
CA GLN A 50 33.59 -0.69 -0.11
C GLN A 50 34.47 -0.88 1.13
N LYS A 51 35.58 -0.15 1.25
CA LYS A 51 36.45 -0.20 2.43
C LYS A 51 35.72 0.28 3.68
N ARG A 52 34.96 1.38 3.60
CA ARG A 52 34.11 1.89 4.69
C ARG A 52 33.03 0.88 5.12
N ILE A 53 32.39 0.22 4.15
CA ILE A 53 31.36 -0.80 4.42
C ILE A 53 32.00 -2.02 5.09
N ASN A 54 33.15 -2.50 4.58
CA ASN A 54 33.83 -3.68 5.12
C ASN A 54 34.39 -3.43 6.53
N ASP A 55 34.93 -2.23 6.78
CA ASP A 55 35.33 -1.81 8.14
C ASP A 55 34.12 -1.77 9.08
N THR A 56 32.98 -1.23 8.63
CA THR A 56 31.73 -1.17 9.43
C THR A 56 31.19 -2.57 9.75
N MET A 57 31.28 -3.51 8.81
CA MET A 57 30.82 -4.89 8.96
C MET A 57 31.77 -5.76 9.80
N ARG A 58 33.03 -5.34 9.98
CA ARG A 58 34.05 -6.05 10.78
C ARG A 58 34.12 -5.60 12.23
N LEU A 59 33.36 -4.58 12.65
CA LEU A 59 33.25 -4.28 14.08
C LEU A 59 32.54 -5.45 14.79
N PRO A 60 33.06 -5.92 15.94
CA PRO A 60 32.37 -6.93 16.72
C PRO A 60 31.01 -6.38 17.17
N THR A 61 29.96 -7.12 16.85
CA THR A 61 28.55 -6.83 17.13
C THR A 61 28.20 -6.76 18.63
N PHE A 62 29.20 -6.86 19.51
CA PHE A 62 29.10 -6.74 20.96
C PHE A 62 30.08 -5.67 21.45
N SER A 63 29.80 -4.41 21.10
CA SER A 63 30.27 -3.29 21.93
C SER A 63 29.03 -2.70 22.60
N SER A 64 28.92 -2.90 23.91
CA SER A 64 27.86 -2.37 24.78
C SER A 64 27.96 -0.85 24.93
N GLY A 65 28.03 -0.13 23.82
CA GLY A 65 27.92 1.32 23.75
C GLY A 65 26.50 1.73 23.34
N PRO A 66 26.05 2.94 23.71
CA PRO A 66 24.73 3.43 23.32
C PRO A 66 24.63 3.44 21.79
N LEU A 67 23.55 2.84 21.28
CA LEU A 67 23.26 2.73 19.86
C LEU A 67 23.05 4.14 19.29
N ASN A 68 24.07 4.71 18.64
CA ASN A 68 23.96 6.04 18.04
C ASN A 68 23.12 5.96 16.77
N LEU A 69 21.81 6.16 16.90
CA LEU A 69 20.89 6.30 15.79
C LEU A 69 21.30 7.52 14.93
N PRO A 70 21.22 7.45 13.58
CA PRO A 70 21.54 8.56 12.69
C PRO A 70 20.63 9.78 12.93
N HIS A 71 21.00 10.94 12.37
CA HIS A 71 20.27 12.20 12.55
C HIS A 71 18.81 12.09 12.11
N ARG A 72 17.91 12.88 12.72
CA ARG A 72 16.45 12.78 12.54
C ARG A 72 15.99 12.95 11.08
N ASP A 73 16.76 13.68 10.29
CA ASP A 73 16.51 13.92 8.86
C ASP A 73 16.65 12.63 8.02
N PHE A 74 17.33 11.59 8.53
CA PHE A 74 17.50 10.31 7.83
C PHE A 74 16.19 9.52 7.72
N ASP A 75 15.30 9.72 8.70
CA ASP A 75 14.05 8.98 8.92
C ASP A 75 12.85 9.68 8.28
N GLU A 76 13.04 10.88 7.73
CA GLU A 76 11.97 11.67 7.13
C GLU A 76 11.39 11.00 5.88
N GLY A 77 10.09 10.72 5.92
CA GLY A 77 9.29 10.31 4.77
C GLY A 77 9.33 8.83 4.39
N ARG A 78 9.96 7.95 5.18
CA ARG A 78 9.95 6.49 4.92
C ARG A 78 9.61 5.69 6.19
N THR A 79 8.42 5.09 6.19
CA THR A 79 7.90 4.28 7.30
C THR A 79 8.22 2.78 7.16
N THR A 80 8.89 2.36 6.10
CA THR A 80 9.20 0.94 5.81
C THR A 80 10.69 0.71 5.53
N GLY A 81 11.16 -0.52 5.78
CA GLY A 81 12.57 -0.90 5.61
C GLY A 81 13.49 -0.40 6.73
N VAL A 82 14.80 -0.35 6.48
CA VAL A 82 15.83 0.02 7.47
C VAL A 82 15.54 1.37 8.15
N LYS A 83 14.97 2.33 7.41
CA LYS A 83 14.60 3.66 7.94
C LYS A 83 13.37 3.64 8.85
N GLY A 84 12.38 2.81 8.53
CA GLY A 84 11.22 2.58 9.40
C GLY A 84 11.65 1.95 10.73
N VAL A 85 12.57 0.98 10.68
CA VAL A 85 13.12 0.34 11.89
C VAL A 85 13.88 1.32 12.77
N ILE A 86 14.67 2.23 12.18
CA ILE A 86 15.40 3.28 12.92
C ILE A 86 14.43 4.29 13.56
N ALA A 87 13.37 4.69 12.83
CA ALA A 87 12.32 5.56 13.36
C ALA A 87 11.57 4.90 14.55
N ASP A 88 11.28 3.61 14.42
CA ASP A 88 10.64 2.79 15.46
C ASP A 88 11.54 2.64 16.68
N ALA A 89 12.84 2.40 16.51
CA ALA A 89 13.80 2.38 17.62
C ALA A 89 13.84 3.71 18.39
N ARG A 90 13.83 4.86 17.69
CA ARG A 90 13.83 6.17 18.36
C ARG A 90 12.54 6.42 19.15
N SER A 91 11.39 6.09 18.57
CA SER A 91 10.10 6.25 19.25
C SER A 91 9.93 5.29 20.44
N TYR A 92 10.53 4.10 20.38
CA TYR A 92 10.62 3.18 21.51
C TYR A 92 11.43 3.79 22.68
N GLU A 93 12.60 4.37 22.41
CA GLU A 93 13.39 5.04 23.44
C GLU A 93 12.67 6.25 24.06
N GLU A 94 11.97 7.04 23.23
CA GLU A 94 11.19 8.20 23.71
C GLU A 94 10.01 7.76 24.60
N ALA A 95 9.30 6.70 24.21
CA ALA A 95 8.25 6.10 25.01
C ALA A 95 8.79 5.52 26.33
N ARG A 96 9.93 4.81 26.28
CA ARG A 96 10.59 4.25 27.48
C ARG A 96 11.02 5.36 28.44
N ARG A 97 11.61 6.45 27.93
CA ARG A 97 12.03 7.61 28.73
C ARG A 97 10.85 8.36 29.36
N ASN A 98 9.72 8.45 28.67
CA ASN A 98 8.51 9.07 29.21
C ASN A 98 7.74 8.15 30.19
N GLY A 99 7.79 6.83 30.00
CA GLY A 99 7.22 5.83 30.91
C GLY A 99 7.92 5.82 32.28
N GLY A 100 9.25 5.79 32.29
CA GLY A 100 10.04 5.80 33.53
C GLY A 100 9.96 7.10 34.34
N LYS A 101 9.59 8.23 33.72
CA LYS A 101 9.37 9.50 34.45
C LYS A 101 8.02 9.58 35.16
N LYS A 102 7.02 8.79 34.76
CA LYS A 102 5.70 8.81 35.40
C LYS A 102 5.66 8.03 36.72
N SER A 103 6.54 7.04 36.93
CA SER A 103 6.65 6.32 38.20
C SER A 103 7.34 7.14 39.30
N ASN A 104 8.22 8.07 38.94
CA ASN A 104 8.98 8.90 39.91
C ASN A 104 8.29 10.20 40.33
N MET A 105 7.08 10.50 39.85
CA MET A 105 6.35 11.75 40.16
C MET A 105 5.35 11.59 41.33
N ARG A 106 5.73 10.82 42.35
CA ARG A 106 5.10 10.80 43.68
C ARG A 106 6.16 11.10 44.76
N SER A 107 6.73 12.30 44.72
CA SER A 107 7.44 12.85 45.88
C SER A 107 7.30 14.37 45.91
N PRO A 108 6.51 14.94 46.85
CA PRO A 108 6.33 16.38 46.96
C PRO A 108 7.27 16.93 48.04
N ASN A 109 8.55 17.11 47.71
CA ASN A 109 9.37 18.13 48.39
C ASN A 109 10.76 18.28 47.76
N ARG A 110 11.00 19.40 47.09
CA ARG A 110 12.21 20.20 47.28
C ARG A 110 12.10 21.53 46.54
N SER A 111 12.08 22.58 47.34
CA SER A 111 12.07 23.99 46.97
C SER A 111 13.44 24.47 46.46
N MET A 112 13.37 25.53 45.65
CA MET A 112 14.38 26.61 45.50
C MET A 112 15.75 26.28 44.89
N SER A 113 15.93 26.64 43.61
CA SER A 113 16.87 27.72 43.22
C SER A 113 16.77 28.02 41.72
N ARG A 114 16.62 29.30 41.39
CA ARG A 114 16.59 29.86 40.03
C ARG A 114 17.99 29.99 39.42
N ALA A 115 17.99 29.92 38.09
CA ALA A 115 18.86 30.61 37.13
C ALA A 115 20.18 29.94 36.71
N ALA A 116 20.41 30.05 35.40
CA ALA A 116 21.60 29.70 34.60
C ALA A 116 21.81 28.21 34.31
N GLU A 117 21.35 27.76 33.13
CA GLU A 117 22.24 27.29 32.04
C GLU A 117 21.41 26.62 30.93
N LYS A 118 21.25 27.37 29.83
CA LYS A 118 21.01 26.76 28.52
C LYS A 118 22.33 26.08 28.13
N ARG A 119 22.25 24.81 27.69
CA ARG A 119 23.32 23.94 27.13
C ARG A 119 23.87 22.87 28.09
N ALA A 120 23.03 21.94 28.53
CA ALA A 120 23.49 20.63 29.00
C ALA A 120 22.29 19.65 29.07
N SER A 121 21.89 19.05 27.95
CA SER A 121 20.89 17.97 27.95
C SER A 121 21.45 16.64 27.47
N THR A 122 22.77 16.44 27.61
CA THR A 122 23.49 15.25 27.12
C THR A 122 24.17 14.43 28.22
N ILE A 123 24.07 14.83 29.49
CA ILE A 123 24.69 14.11 30.61
C ILE A 123 23.65 13.93 31.72
N SER A 124 22.83 12.91 31.60
CA SER A 124 22.22 12.24 32.75
C SER A 124 22.33 10.72 32.54
N PHE A 125 23.56 10.32 32.17
CA PHE A 125 23.98 9.00 31.71
C PHE A 125 24.70 8.22 32.81
N LEU A 126 24.31 8.41 34.07
CA LEU A 126 24.94 7.68 35.17
C LEU A 126 23.88 7.18 36.14
N LYS A 127 23.84 5.85 36.20
CA LYS A 127 23.32 5.00 37.26
C LYS A 127 21.83 4.63 37.13
N ASP A 128 21.59 3.50 36.48
CA ASP A 128 20.94 2.37 37.16
C ASP A 128 21.25 1.08 36.37
N ASP A 129 22.26 0.35 36.84
CA ASP A 129 22.45 -1.07 36.50
C ASP A 129 21.48 -1.85 37.40
N GLY A 130 20.56 -2.56 36.78
CA GLY A 130 19.61 -3.43 37.45
C GLY A 130 19.18 -4.55 36.54
N GLU A 131 20.01 -5.58 36.46
CA GLU A 131 19.59 -6.94 36.07
C GLU A 131 18.29 -7.30 36.79
N GLY A 132 17.17 -7.31 36.07
CA GLY A 132 15.90 -7.77 36.62
C GLY A 132 14.70 -7.01 36.11
N SER A 133 14.39 -7.11 34.82
CA SER A 133 12.99 -7.05 34.37
C SER A 133 12.77 -7.47 32.92
N ASP A 134 13.32 -8.61 32.50
CA ASP A 134 13.07 -9.12 31.13
C ASP A 134 11.56 -9.33 30.87
N SER A 135 10.78 -9.66 31.92
CA SER A 135 9.33 -9.81 31.83
C SER A 135 8.54 -8.50 31.80
N GLU A 136 8.96 -7.45 32.52
CA GLU A 136 8.27 -6.14 32.43
C GLU A 136 8.69 -5.38 31.16
N ASP A 137 9.91 -5.61 30.68
CA ASP A 137 10.37 -5.10 29.38
C ASP A 137 9.59 -5.80 28.23
N GLU A 138 9.28 -7.09 28.32
CA GLU A 138 8.44 -7.80 27.32
C GLU A 138 6.99 -7.29 27.28
N GLU A 139 6.35 -7.10 28.44
CA GLU A 139 5.00 -6.52 28.51
C GLU A 139 4.96 -5.06 28.01
N PHE A 140 6.00 -4.29 28.31
CA PHE A 140 6.15 -2.93 27.78
C PHE A 140 6.34 -2.94 26.26
N LEU A 141 7.15 -3.86 25.72
CA LEU A 141 7.36 -4.03 24.29
C LEU A 141 6.06 -4.39 23.56
N GLU A 142 5.26 -5.31 24.11
CA GLU A 142 3.98 -5.69 23.52
C GLU A 142 3.00 -4.52 23.49
N ARG A 143 2.85 -3.82 24.62
CA ARG A 143 2.00 -2.61 24.71
C ARG A 143 2.47 -1.50 23.78
N TRP A 144 3.78 -1.32 23.64
CA TRP A 144 4.34 -0.34 22.72
C TRP A 144 4.08 -0.73 21.26
N ARG A 145 4.26 -2.01 20.89
CA ARG A 145 3.94 -2.51 19.55
C ARG A 145 2.46 -2.32 19.21
N GLU A 146 1.57 -2.61 20.15
CA GLU A 146 0.13 -2.41 19.98
C GLU A 146 -0.22 -0.92 19.86
N GLN A 147 0.38 -0.06 20.68
CA GLN A 147 0.21 1.39 20.60
C GLN A 147 0.70 1.95 19.26
N ARG A 148 1.86 1.49 18.78
CA ARG A 148 2.45 1.86 17.49
C ARG A 148 1.59 1.41 16.32
N LYS A 149 1.07 0.18 16.37
CA LYS A 149 0.13 -0.35 15.38
C LYS A 149 -1.14 0.49 15.32
N ARG A 150 -1.73 0.83 16.46
CA ARG A 150 -2.94 1.65 16.55
C ARG A 150 -2.70 3.10 16.10
N GLU A 151 -1.53 3.65 16.37
CA GLU A 151 -1.12 4.97 15.87
C GLU A 151 -0.97 4.95 14.35
N MET A 152 -0.31 3.95 13.77
CA MET A 152 -0.22 3.77 12.31
C MET A 152 -1.57 3.50 11.65
N GLU A 153 -2.50 2.79 12.29
CA GLU A 153 -3.86 2.60 11.79
C GLU A 153 -4.65 3.92 11.79
N ARG A 154 -4.45 4.77 12.81
CA ARG A 154 -5.10 6.07 12.92
C ARG A 154 -4.50 7.10 11.96
N GLU A 155 -3.17 7.18 11.88
CA GLU A 155 -2.45 8.07 10.98
C GLU A 155 -2.48 7.58 9.52
N GLY A 156 -2.61 6.28 9.28
CA GLY A 156 -2.75 5.68 7.95
C GLY A 156 -4.02 6.12 7.20
N ASN A 157 -5.00 6.69 7.91
CA ASN A 157 -6.15 7.36 7.30
C ASN A 157 -5.85 8.79 6.80
N ASP A 158 -4.86 9.49 7.35
CA ASP A 158 -4.51 10.88 7.01
C ASP A 158 -3.20 11.01 6.21
N ILE A 159 -2.27 10.04 6.36
CA ILE A 159 -1.03 10.00 5.60
C ILE A 159 -1.36 9.49 4.20
N ARG A 160 -1.75 10.44 3.37
CA ARG A 160 -1.75 10.39 1.91
C ARG A 160 -0.47 9.69 1.45
N LYS A 161 -0.59 8.39 1.16
CA LYS A 161 0.34 7.61 0.36
C LYS A 161 0.47 8.32 -0.99
N ARG A 162 1.42 9.25 -1.09
CA ARG A 162 1.91 9.74 -2.37
C ARG A 162 2.60 8.55 -3.02
N ARG A 163 1.86 7.87 -3.91
CA ARG A 163 2.21 6.72 -4.75
C ARG A 163 1.66 5.40 -4.20
N THR A 164 0.82 4.80 -5.04
CA THR A 164 0.28 3.42 -5.02
C THR A 164 -0.89 3.09 -4.09
N SER A 165 -1.94 3.91 -4.16
CA SER A 165 -3.28 3.33 -4.11
C SER A 165 -4.03 3.90 -5.31
N PRO A 166 -4.72 3.09 -6.12
CA PRO A 166 -5.64 3.62 -7.10
C PRO A 166 -6.61 4.48 -6.29
N SER A 167 -6.54 5.79 -6.46
CA SER A 167 -7.61 6.64 -5.99
C SER A 167 -8.83 6.13 -6.76
N VAL A 168 -9.68 5.33 -6.11
CA VAL A 168 -10.94 4.86 -6.69
C VAL A 168 -11.62 6.13 -7.16
N ARG A 169 -11.62 6.29 -8.47
CA ARG A 169 -12.09 7.51 -9.12
C ARG A 169 -13.57 7.55 -8.75
N ARG A 170 -13.96 8.50 -7.90
CA ARG A 170 -15.32 8.52 -7.36
C ARG A 170 -16.25 9.03 -8.44
N PHE A 171 -17.07 8.13 -8.98
CA PHE A 171 -18.06 8.41 -9.99
C PHE A 171 -19.40 8.66 -9.29
N GLY A 172 -19.59 9.89 -8.80
CA GLY A 172 -20.84 10.30 -8.16
C GLY A 172 -21.81 11.01 -9.12
N ARG A 173 -21.65 10.78 -10.43
CA ARG A 173 -22.40 11.46 -11.50
C ARG A 173 -22.82 10.45 -12.55
N PHE A 174 -23.97 10.71 -13.16
CA PHE A 174 -24.49 9.95 -14.28
C PHE A 174 -24.00 10.63 -15.56
N ASP A 175 -22.95 10.08 -16.17
CA ASP A 175 -22.29 10.70 -17.32
C ASP A 175 -22.93 10.26 -18.63
N GLU A 176 -23.13 11.19 -19.57
CA GLU A 176 -23.63 10.87 -20.91
C GLU A 176 -22.46 10.68 -21.85
N VAL A 177 -22.42 9.54 -22.53
CA VAL A 177 -21.34 9.26 -23.48
C VAL A 177 -21.90 8.76 -24.81
N ASP A 178 -21.15 9.09 -25.85
CA ASP A 178 -21.29 8.59 -27.22
C ASP A 178 -20.57 7.23 -27.37
N ALA A 179 -20.65 6.59 -28.54
CA ALA A 179 -20.05 5.31 -28.90
C ALA A 179 -18.57 5.18 -28.48
N LEU A 180 -17.76 6.21 -28.76
CA LEU A 180 -16.34 6.24 -28.37
C LEU A 180 -16.16 6.40 -26.86
N GLY A 181 -17.04 7.16 -26.21
CA GLY A 181 -17.01 7.34 -24.77
C GLY A 181 -17.48 6.11 -24.00
N TYR A 182 -18.38 5.31 -24.58
CA TYR A 182 -18.75 3.99 -24.07
C TYR A 182 -17.54 3.04 -24.04
N LEU A 183 -16.76 3.00 -25.13
CA LEU A 183 -15.54 2.18 -25.20
C LEU A 183 -14.47 2.67 -24.20
N ASP A 184 -14.24 3.99 -24.09
CA ASP A 184 -13.33 4.56 -23.08
C ASP A 184 -13.81 4.26 -21.65
N ALA A 185 -15.12 4.27 -21.42
CA ALA A 185 -15.71 3.99 -20.11
C ALA A 185 -15.53 2.54 -19.66
N ILE A 186 -15.43 1.57 -20.57
CA ILE A 186 -15.19 0.16 -20.21
C ILE A 186 -13.69 -0.22 -20.23
N GLU A 187 -12.89 0.36 -21.13
CA GLU A 187 -11.47 -0.01 -21.30
C GLU A 187 -10.53 0.72 -20.33
N LYS A 188 -10.74 2.03 -20.12
CA LYS A 188 -9.83 2.89 -19.33
C LYS A 188 -10.08 2.84 -17.82
N VAL A 189 -11.03 2.02 -17.40
CA VAL A 189 -11.43 1.88 -16.00
C VAL A 189 -10.58 0.79 -15.33
N THR A 190 -10.37 0.92 -14.02
CA THR A 190 -9.55 -0.04 -13.27
C THR A 190 -10.20 -1.42 -13.23
N ARG A 191 -9.39 -2.48 -13.16
CA ARG A 191 -9.90 -3.87 -13.17
C ARG A 191 -10.91 -4.18 -12.05
N GLU A 192 -10.78 -3.50 -10.91
CA GLU A 192 -11.62 -3.69 -9.73
C GLU A 192 -12.93 -2.88 -9.75
N THR A 193 -13.05 -1.89 -10.64
CA THR A 193 -14.22 -1.01 -10.70
C THR A 193 -15.28 -1.57 -11.64
N ILE A 194 -16.53 -1.56 -11.16
CA ILE A 194 -17.71 -1.98 -11.93
C ILE A 194 -18.18 -0.78 -12.78
N VAL A 195 -18.48 -1.04 -14.04
CA VAL A 195 -19.02 -0.05 -14.97
C VAL A 195 -20.43 -0.46 -15.33
N VAL A 196 -21.40 0.43 -15.07
CA VAL A 196 -22.81 0.22 -15.36
C VAL A 196 -23.19 1.17 -16.48
N VAL A 197 -23.54 0.59 -17.62
CA VAL A 197 -23.97 1.30 -18.82
C VAL A 197 -25.49 1.17 -18.94
N PHE A 198 -26.16 2.30 -18.91
CA PHE A 198 -27.59 2.42 -19.13
C PHE A 198 -27.84 2.80 -20.59
N VAL A 199 -28.45 1.87 -21.33
CA VAL A 199 -28.86 2.10 -22.70
C VAL A 199 -30.29 2.64 -22.70
N TYR A 200 -30.47 3.85 -23.22
CA TYR A 200 -31.77 4.50 -23.27
C TYR A 200 -32.22 4.79 -24.70
N ASP A 201 -33.53 4.94 -24.84
CA ASP A 201 -34.19 5.44 -26.04
C ASP A 201 -34.94 6.72 -25.68
N GLY A 202 -34.60 7.83 -26.36
CA GLY A 202 -35.21 9.12 -26.13
C GLY A 202 -36.67 9.21 -26.57
N GLU A 203 -37.16 8.27 -27.37
CA GLU A 203 -38.57 8.24 -27.80
C GLU A 203 -39.48 7.47 -26.84
N CYS A 204 -38.92 6.82 -25.81
CA CYS A 204 -39.65 5.96 -24.90
C CYS A 204 -39.73 6.54 -23.47
N ASP A 205 -40.94 6.86 -23.00
CA ASP A 205 -41.20 7.40 -21.65
C ASP A 205 -40.66 6.50 -20.53
N VAL A 206 -40.64 5.19 -20.77
CA VAL A 206 -40.15 4.19 -19.81
C VAL A 206 -38.65 4.37 -19.53
N SER A 207 -37.88 4.77 -20.54
CA SER A 207 -36.44 5.01 -20.38
C SER A 207 -36.16 6.21 -19.47
N GLU A 208 -37.01 7.25 -19.55
CA GLU A 208 -36.91 8.44 -18.72
C GLU A 208 -37.20 8.12 -17.25
N ILE A 209 -38.22 7.30 -17.00
CA ILE A 209 -38.56 6.83 -15.65
C ILE A 209 -37.40 6.02 -15.04
N VAL A 210 -36.80 5.11 -15.82
CA VAL A 210 -35.65 4.30 -15.37
C VAL A 210 -34.43 5.18 -15.09
N SER A 211 -34.16 6.16 -15.97
CA SER A 211 -33.10 7.16 -15.78
C SER A 211 -33.27 7.95 -14.47
N ALA A 212 -34.49 8.41 -14.20
CA ALA A 212 -34.82 9.12 -12.96
C ALA A 212 -34.66 8.24 -11.71
N ALA A 213 -35.02 6.95 -11.79
CA ALA A 213 -34.84 5.99 -10.71
C ALA A 213 -33.36 5.62 -10.46
N LEU A 214 -32.51 5.68 -11.48
CA LEU A 214 -31.07 5.43 -11.37
C LEU A 214 -30.31 6.59 -10.70
N MET A 215 -30.70 7.85 -10.92
CA MET A 215 -30.06 9.03 -10.32
C MET A 215 -29.74 8.92 -8.81
N PRO A 216 -30.69 8.54 -7.92
CA PRO A 216 -30.40 8.38 -6.50
C PRO A 216 -29.40 7.25 -6.22
N ILE A 217 -29.41 6.17 -7.01
CA ILE A 217 -28.50 5.03 -6.88
C ILE A 217 -27.07 5.45 -7.23
N VAL A 218 -26.88 6.21 -8.31
CA VAL A 218 -25.56 6.72 -8.73
C VAL A 218 -24.89 7.51 -7.60
N SER A 219 -25.66 8.37 -6.91
CA SER A 219 -25.13 9.17 -5.81
C SER A 219 -24.74 8.34 -4.58
N ARG A 220 -25.41 7.19 -4.37
CA ARG A 220 -25.20 6.30 -3.22
C ARG A 220 -23.97 5.40 -3.40
N TYR A 221 -23.62 5.07 -4.64
CA TYR A 221 -22.53 4.15 -4.99
C TYR A 221 -21.42 4.82 -5.82
N PRO A 222 -20.60 5.70 -5.21
CA PRO A 222 -19.55 6.42 -5.93
C PRO A 222 -18.37 5.53 -6.39
N SER A 223 -18.32 4.27 -5.96
CA SER A 223 -17.33 3.28 -6.40
C SER A 223 -17.63 2.68 -7.77
N ILE A 224 -18.87 2.84 -8.26
CA ILE A 224 -19.35 2.28 -9.52
C ILE A 224 -19.42 3.41 -10.55
N HIS A 225 -18.92 3.16 -11.76
CA HIS A 225 -19.02 4.12 -12.84
C HIS A 225 -20.36 3.96 -13.57
N PHE A 226 -21.26 4.92 -13.40
CA PHE A 226 -22.54 4.92 -14.11
C PHE A 226 -22.48 5.83 -15.34
N VAL A 227 -22.92 5.29 -16.46
CA VAL A 227 -22.85 5.92 -17.77
C VAL A 227 -24.18 5.70 -18.49
N ARG A 228 -24.66 6.71 -19.22
CA ARG A 228 -25.82 6.60 -20.13
C ARG A 228 -25.39 6.74 -21.58
N VAL A 229 -25.97 5.93 -22.44
CA VAL A 229 -25.68 5.89 -23.88
C VAL A 229 -26.99 5.72 -24.63
N PRO A 230 -27.26 6.48 -25.70
CA PRO A 230 -28.42 6.24 -26.53
C PRO A 230 -28.22 4.96 -27.35
N TYR A 231 -29.30 4.21 -27.58
CA TYR A 231 -29.24 2.93 -28.30
C TYR A 231 -28.65 3.03 -29.73
N GLN A 232 -28.79 4.20 -30.37
CA GLN A 232 -28.29 4.47 -31.72
C GLN A 232 -26.76 4.43 -31.80
N ASP A 233 -26.07 4.88 -30.74
CA ASP A 233 -24.60 5.00 -30.73
C ASP A 233 -23.90 3.65 -30.57
N ILE A 234 -24.60 2.65 -30.02
CA ILE A 234 -24.06 1.30 -29.76
C ILE A 234 -24.63 0.22 -30.67
N GLU A 235 -25.36 0.61 -31.73
CA GLU A 235 -26.04 -0.30 -32.67
C GLU A 235 -26.88 -1.38 -31.95
N PHE A 236 -27.48 -1.02 -30.83
CA PHE A 236 -28.27 -1.95 -30.03
C PHE A 236 -29.71 -2.03 -30.55
N ASP A 237 -30.35 -3.18 -30.39
CA ASP A 237 -31.73 -3.36 -30.80
C ASP A 237 -32.67 -2.50 -29.94
N ALA A 238 -33.49 -1.68 -30.58
CA ALA A 238 -34.48 -0.83 -29.92
C ALA A 238 -35.47 -1.67 -29.10
N ALA A 239 -35.78 -2.90 -29.53
CA ALA A 239 -36.67 -3.81 -28.81
C ALA A 239 -36.13 -4.26 -27.44
N GLY A 240 -34.81 -4.12 -27.21
CA GLY A 240 -34.17 -4.45 -25.93
C GLY A 240 -34.08 -3.29 -24.93
N THR A 241 -34.48 -2.07 -25.33
CA THR A 241 -34.36 -0.86 -24.52
C THR A 241 -35.61 -0.62 -23.65
N PRO A 242 -35.48 -0.06 -22.43
CA PRO A 242 -34.24 0.31 -21.73
C PRO A 242 -33.48 -0.92 -21.21
N ALA A 243 -32.15 -0.89 -21.33
CA ALA A 243 -31.26 -1.97 -20.89
C ALA A 243 -30.18 -1.46 -19.93
N ILE A 244 -29.76 -2.32 -18.99
CA ILE A 244 -28.62 -2.07 -18.12
C ILE A 244 -27.57 -3.15 -18.35
N LEU A 245 -26.38 -2.72 -18.74
CA LEU A 245 -25.21 -3.58 -18.95
C LEU A 245 -24.21 -3.32 -17.83
N ALA A 246 -23.72 -4.38 -17.18
CA ALA A 246 -22.71 -4.27 -16.15
C ALA A 246 -21.43 -4.98 -16.56
N TYR A 247 -20.33 -4.23 -16.60
CA TYR A 247 -18.99 -4.68 -16.93
C TYR A 247 -18.11 -4.72 -15.69
N LYS A 248 -17.21 -5.69 -15.66
CA LYS A 248 -16.15 -5.87 -14.66
C LYS A 248 -14.83 -6.16 -15.38
N ASN A 249 -13.69 -6.14 -14.69
CA ASN A 249 -12.41 -6.66 -15.19
C ASN A 249 -11.98 -6.15 -16.58
N GLN A 250 -12.17 -4.86 -16.90
CA GLN A 250 -11.82 -4.27 -18.21
C GLN A 250 -12.55 -4.94 -19.40
N GLY A 251 -13.87 -4.83 -19.43
CA GLY A 251 -14.70 -5.24 -20.57
C GLY A 251 -15.40 -6.59 -20.44
N ASP A 252 -15.34 -7.25 -19.29
CA ASP A 252 -16.08 -8.49 -19.02
C ASP A 252 -17.54 -8.17 -18.65
N LEU A 253 -18.46 -8.41 -19.57
CA LEU A 253 -19.91 -8.24 -19.35
C LEU A 253 -20.41 -9.40 -18.48
N PHE A 254 -20.76 -9.11 -17.23
CA PHE A 254 -21.25 -10.14 -16.31
C PHE A 254 -22.75 -10.07 -16.06
N ALA A 255 -23.38 -8.91 -16.24
CA ALA A 255 -24.83 -8.77 -16.16
C ALA A 255 -25.37 -8.00 -17.37
N ASN A 256 -26.33 -8.61 -18.04
CA ASN A 256 -27.07 -8.00 -19.14
C ASN A 256 -28.56 -8.03 -18.78
N LEU A 257 -29.09 -6.88 -18.38
CA LEU A 257 -30.47 -6.69 -18.00
C LEU A 257 -31.18 -5.98 -19.15
N THR A 258 -31.57 -6.74 -20.17
CA THR A 258 -32.45 -6.25 -21.24
C THR A 258 -33.86 -6.08 -20.70
N TYR A 259 -34.52 -4.98 -21.09
CA TYR A 259 -35.90 -4.68 -20.71
C TYR A 259 -36.12 -4.78 -19.18
N VAL A 260 -35.41 -3.91 -18.44
CA VAL A 260 -35.34 -3.92 -16.95
C VAL A 260 -36.71 -3.91 -16.27
N VAL A 261 -37.74 -3.43 -16.96
CA VAL A 261 -39.11 -3.33 -16.45
C VAL A 261 -39.78 -4.70 -16.30
N ASP A 262 -39.48 -5.67 -17.17
CA ASP A 262 -40.09 -7.03 -17.12
C ASP A 262 -39.38 -7.95 -16.11
N GLN A 263 -38.20 -7.54 -15.65
CA GLN A 263 -37.50 -8.17 -14.52
C GLN A 263 -38.14 -7.79 -13.17
N ILE A 264 -38.99 -6.77 -13.14
CA ILE A 264 -39.71 -6.34 -11.95
C ILE A 264 -41.03 -7.10 -11.90
N PRO A 265 -41.35 -7.81 -10.81
CA PRO A 265 -42.65 -8.46 -10.71
C PRO A 265 -43.77 -7.41 -10.76
N ASP A 266 -44.78 -7.67 -11.58
CA ASP A 266 -45.94 -6.80 -11.87
C ASP A 266 -46.65 -6.24 -10.63
N ASP A 267 -46.49 -6.89 -9.48
CA ASP A 267 -47.06 -6.50 -8.18
C ASP A 267 -46.29 -5.37 -7.47
N THR A 268 -45.18 -4.87 -8.03
CA THR A 268 -44.34 -3.85 -7.40
C THR A 268 -44.26 -2.57 -8.24
N VAL A 269 -44.46 -1.42 -7.58
CA VAL A 269 -44.30 -0.11 -8.22
C VAL A 269 -42.83 0.07 -8.61
N PHE A 270 -42.58 0.50 -9.85
CA PHE A 270 -41.26 0.84 -10.34
C PHE A 270 -40.66 1.99 -9.50
N ASP A 271 -39.79 1.64 -8.55
CA ASP A 271 -39.11 2.57 -7.64
C ASP A 271 -37.60 2.30 -7.65
N SER A 272 -36.83 3.33 -7.33
CA SER A 272 -35.38 3.30 -7.08
C SER A 272 -34.93 2.11 -6.22
N LYS A 273 -35.72 1.71 -5.22
CA LYS A 273 -35.44 0.55 -4.35
C LYS A 273 -35.60 -0.79 -5.06
N ALA A 274 -36.60 -0.92 -5.93
CA ALA A 274 -36.81 -2.15 -6.70
C ALA A 274 -35.64 -2.35 -7.67
N LEU A 275 -35.23 -1.27 -8.33
CA LEU A 275 -34.08 -1.28 -9.23
C LEU A 275 -32.75 -1.55 -8.47
N GLU A 276 -32.57 -0.97 -7.28
CA GLU A 276 -31.43 -1.29 -6.41
C GLU A 276 -31.41 -2.78 -6.03
N THR A 277 -32.57 -3.38 -5.77
CA THR A 277 -32.68 -4.82 -5.43
C THR A 277 -32.29 -5.70 -6.61
N ILE A 278 -32.70 -5.35 -7.83
CA ILE A 278 -32.31 -6.08 -9.06
C ILE A 278 -30.80 -5.98 -9.28
N LEU A 279 -30.21 -4.80 -9.11
CA LEU A 279 -28.77 -4.59 -9.24
C LEU A 279 -27.98 -5.42 -8.20
N ARG A 280 -28.46 -5.49 -6.96
CA ARG A 280 -27.86 -6.35 -5.92
C ARG A 280 -27.98 -7.84 -6.25
N ASN A 281 -29.14 -8.28 -6.72
CA ASN A 281 -29.35 -9.68 -7.11
C ASN A 281 -28.40 -10.12 -8.24
N ASN A 282 -28.08 -9.20 -9.14
CA ASN A 282 -27.14 -9.43 -10.23
C ASN A 282 -25.68 -9.16 -9.85
N SER A 283 -25.36 -8.95 -8.56
CA SER A 283 -24.00 -8.64 -8.06
C SER A 283 -23.36 -7.39 -8.68
N VAL A 284 -24.19 -6.44 -9.12
CA VAL A 284 -23.73 -5.14 -9.66
C VAL A 284 -23.41 -4.15 -8.53
N VAL A 285 -24.11 -4.30 -7.40
CA VAL A 285 -24.07 -3.40 -6.23
C VAL A 285 -23.93 -4.22 -4.95
#